data_AF-A0AAD5IRT5-F1
#
_entry.id   AF-A0AAD5IRT5-F1
#
_cell.length_a   1.000
_cell.length_b   1.000
_cell.length_c   1.000
_cell.angle_alpha   90.00
_cell.angle_beta   90.00
_cell.angle_gamma   90.00
#
_symmetry.space_group_name_H-M   'P 1'
#
loop_
_entity.id
_entity.type
_entity.pdbx_description
1 polymer ?
#
loop_
_entity_poly.entity_id
_entity_poly.type
_entity_poly.pdbx_seq_one_letter_code
_entity_poly.pdbx_strand_id
1 'polypeptide(L)'
;MCFRNDRITISPVVDSLVWANSRDGRVSCKTAYSQFLRDIPQVVWWRDVWSRFIPHSRSALTWRLMLNRLPTEDLLCRSGFQLASRCSICGVSSESADHLFLHCPLAVALWEAVFSAFQRRVSTETWQSFFL
;
A
#
# COMPACT_ATOMS: atom_id res chain seq x y z
N MET A 1 -9.97 -23.38 -10.89
CA MET A 1 -11.33 -22.87 -11.17
C MET A 1 -12.18 -24.05 -11.59
N CYS A 2 -12.94 -24.65 -10.68
CA CYS A 2 -13.79 -25.79 -10.99
C CYS A 2 -15.23 -25.28 -11.17
N PHE A 3 -15.65 -25.10 -12.42
CA PHE A 3 -17.06 -24.93 -12.74
C PHE A 3 -17.71 -26.31 -12.64
N ARG A 4 -18.44 -26.53 -11.54
CA ARG A 4 -19.27 -27.72 -11.37
C ARG A 4 -20.46 -27.57 -12.33
N ASN A 5 -20.62 -28.52 -13.24
CA ASN A 5 -21.62 -28.51 -14.30
C ASN A 5 -23.00 -28.88 -13.73
N ASP A 6 -23.54 -28.02 -12.87
CA ASP A 6 -24.89 -28.18 -12.33
C ASP A 6 -25.87 -27.42 -13.24
N ARG A 7 -26.85 -28.15 -13.79
CA ARG A 7 -27.92 -27.59 -14.63
C ARG A 7 -28.68 -26.53 -13.84
N ILE A 8 -28.49 -25.25 -14.18
CA ILE A 8 -29.22 -24.13 -13.57
C ILE A 8 -30.69 -24.27 -13.97
N THR A 9 -31.53 -24.67 -13.01
CA THR A 9 -32.97 -24.81 -13.22
C THR A 9 -33.60 -23.46 -12.89
N ILE A 10 -34.22 -22.80 -13.87
CA ILE A 10 -34.84 -21.48 -13.68
C ILE A 10 -36.07 -21.67 -12.79
N SER A 11 -35.92 -21.33 -11.51
CA SER A 11 -36.99 -21.35 -10.51
C SER A 11 -37.78 -20.03 -10.59
N PRO A 12 -39.12 -20.03 -10.39
CA PRO A 12 -39.91 -18.80 -10.28
C PRO A 12 -39.65 -18.01 -8.98
N VAL A 13 -38.73 -18.49 -8.15
CA VAL A 13 -38.29 -17.81 -6.92
C VAL A 13 -37.44 -16.59 -7.28
N VAL A 14 -37.75 -15.45 -6.67
CA VAL A 14 -36.98 -14.22 -6.83
C VAL A 14 -35.57 -14.44 -6.29
N ASP A 15 -34.56 -14.09 -7.09
CA ASP A 15 -33.15 -14.15 -6.68
C ASP A 15 -32.93 -13.33 -5.42
N SER A 16 -32.24 -13.93 -4.45
CA SER A 16 -31.86 -13.26 -3.20
C SER A 16 -30.35 -13.34 -3.01
N LEU A 17 -29.76 -12.23 -2.56
CA LEU A 17 -28.33 -12.14 -2.34
C LEU A 17 -27.98 -12.81 -1.01
N VAL A 18 -27.40 -14.01 -1.10
CA VAL A 18 -27.04 -14.84 0.05
C VAL A 18 -25.54 -14.74 0.29
N TRP A 19 -25.14 -14.41 1.53
CA TRP A 19 -23.73 -14.37 1.88
C TRP A 19 -23.18 -15.79 2.07
N ALA A 20 -22.26 -16.23 1.21
CA ALA A 20 -21.76 -17.61 1.16
C ALA A 20 -21.18 -18.13 2.49
N ASN A 21 -20.62 -17.24 3.32
CA ASN A 21 -20.05 -17.57 4.62
C ASN A 21 -21.04 -17.41 5.80
N SER A 22 -22.34 -17.20 5.54
CA SER A 22 -23.38 -17.11 6.57
C SER A 22 -24.27 -18.35 6.55
N ARG A 23 -24.47 -18.97 7.71
CA ARG A 23 -25.32 -20.17 7.86
C ARG A 23 -26.80 -19.89 7.56
N ASP A 24 -27.22 -18.65 7.79
CA ASP A 24 -28.62 -18.22 7.61
C ASP A 24 -28.79 -17.32 6.36
N GLY A 25 -27.72 -17.17 5.56
CA GLY A 25 -27.70 -16.29 4.38
C GLY A 25 -27.73 -14.79 4.67
N ARG A 26 -28.05 -14.39 5.90
CA ARG A 26 -28.11 -13.00 6.36
C ARG A 26 -26.73 -12.48 6.73
N VAL A 27 -26.44 -11.23 6.36
CA VAL A 27 -25.19 -10.54 6.70
C VAL A 27 -25.49 -9.20 7.36
N SER A 28 -24.78 -8.92 8.44
CA SER A 28 -24.71 -7.59 9.05
C SER A 28 -23.41 -6.91 8.63
N CYS A 29 -23.38 -5.57 8.62
CA CYS A 29 -22.15 -4.81 8.42
C CYS A 29 -21.02 -5.30 9.34
N LYS A 30 -21.33 -5.68 10.59
CA LYS A 30 -20.36 -6.20 11.55
C LYS A 30 -19.76 -7.53 11.11
N THR A 31 -20.59 -8.47 10.66
CA THR A 31 -20.12 -9.80 10.24
C THR A 31 -19.31 -9.72 8.96
N ALA A 32 -19.74 -8.89 7.99
CA ALA A 32 -18.96 -8.62 6.79
C ALA A 32 -17.60 -8.00 7.13
N TYR A 33 -17.60 -6.93 7.92
CA TYR A 33 -16.36 -6.22 8.29
C TYR A 33 -15.36 -7.12 9.03
N SER A 34 -15.82 -7.90 10.01
CA SER A 34 -14.95 -8.84 10.73
C SER A 34 -14.40 -9.98 9.87
N GLN A 35 -15.08 -10.35 8.78
CA GLN A 35 -14.58 -11.33 7.81
C GLN A 35 -13.52 -10.68 6.92
N PHE A 36 -13.79 -9.49 6.37
CA PHE A 36 -12.80 -8.74 5.60
C PHE A 36 -11.50 -8.49 6.37
N LEU A 37 -11.59 -8.15 7.66
CA LEU A 37 -10.40 -7.90 8.48
C LEU A 37 -9.52 -9.15 8.72
N ARG A 38 -10.09 -10.37 8.69
CA ARG A 38 -9.28 -11.60 8.89
C ARG A 38 -8.28 -11.81 7.75
N ASP A 39 -8.67 -11.42 6.55
CA ASP A 39 -7.88 -11.63 5.34
C ASP A 39 -6.82 -10.52 5.14
N ILE A 40 -6.83 -9.48 5.98
CA ILE A 40 -5.86 -8.38 5.90
C ILE A 40 -4.62 -8.72 6.73
N PRO A 41 -3.43 -8.81 6.10
CA PRO A 41 -2.19 -9.03 6.84
C PRO A 41 -1.93 -7.87 7.80
N GLN A 42 -1.62 -8.19 9.06
CA GLN A 42 -1.24 -7.21 10.06
C GLN A 42 0.19 -6.75 9.78
N VAL A 43 0.37 -5.44 9.57
CA VAL A 43 1.68 -4.84 9.24
C VAL A 43 2.30 -4.21 10.49
N VAL A 44 3.50 -4.62 10.88
CA VAL A 44 4.11 -4.23 12.18
C VAL A 44 4.26 -2.72 12.37
N TRP A 45 4.50 -1.99 11.28
CA TRP A 45 4.82 -0.56 11.27
C TRP A 45 3.59 0.37 11.36
N TRP A 46 2.35 -0.17 11.39
CA TRP A 46 1.13 0.66 11.38
C TRP A 46 1.08 1.64 12.56
N ARG A 47 1.58 1.22 13.72
CA ARG A 47 1.57 2.05 14.95
C ARG A 47 2.48 3.26 14.82
N ASP A 48 3.63 3.10 14.18
CA ASP A 48 4.60 4.16 14.00
C ASP A 48 4.11 5.19 12.98
N VAL A 49 3.50 4.73 11.89
CA VAL A 49 2.95 5.61 10.85
C VAL A 49 1.77 6.45 11.35
N TRP A 50 0.88 5.86 12.15
CA TRP A 50 -0.30 6.53 12.69
C TRP A 50 -0.08 7.12 14.09
N SER A 51 1.18 7.43 14.43
CA SER A 51 1.53 8.08 15.68
C SER A 51 0.91 9.47 15.80
N ARG A 52 0.47 9.85 17.01
CA ARG A 52 -0.13 11.16 17.31
C ARG A 52 0.78 12.36 17.03
N PHE A 53 2.09 12.13 16.90
CA PHE A 53 3.09 13.15 16.63
C PHE A 53 3.23 13.46 15.14
N ILE A 54 2.67 12.62 14.27
CA ILE A 54 2.74 12.77 12.83
C ILE A 54 1.39 13.31 12.34
N PRO A 55 1.36 14.44 11.61
CA PRO A 55 0.13 14.92 11.00
C PRO A 55 -0.47 13.88 10.06
N HIS A 56 -1.79 13.74 10.05
CA HIS A 56 -2.50 12.73 9.24
C HIS A 56 -2.11 12.73 7.75
N SER A 57 -1.84 13.91 7.17
CA SER A 57 -1.38 14.03 5.78
C SER A 57 -0.03 13.35 5.54
N ARG A 58 0.89 13.43 6.51
CA ARG A 58 2.21 12.79 6.46
C ARG A 58 2.08 11.28 6.71
N SER A 59 1.25 10.87 7.67
CA SER A 59 0.94 9.45 7.90
C SER A 59 0.35 8.79 6.66
N ALA A 60 -0.58 9.46 5.96
CA ALA A 60 -1.17 8.95 4.73
C ALA A 60 -0.13 8.81 3.60
N LEU A 61 0.80 9.77 3.50
CA LEU A 61 1.91 9.68 2.55
C LEU A 61 2.83 8.50 2.86
N THR A 62 3.26 8.36 4.11
CA THR A 62 4.13 7.26 4.56
C THR A 62 3.43 5.91 4.38
N TRP A 63 2.13 5.82 4.64
CA TRP A 63 1.35 4.61 4.37
C TRP A 63 1.38 4.24 2.88
N ARG A 64 1.11 5.20 1.99
CA ARG A 64 1.20 4.96 0.54
C ARG A 64 2.61 4.56 0.10
N LEU A 65 3.63 5.14 0.72
CA LEU A 65 5.03 4.79 0.51
C LEU A 65 5.30 3.33 0.91
N MET A 66 4.86 2.90 2.09
CA MET A 66 5.03 1.50 2.56
C MET A 66 4.34 0.47 1.66
N LEU A 67 3.24 0.84 1.01
CA LEU A 67 2.57 -0.04 0.03
C LEU A 67 3.18 -0.02 -1.36
N ASN A 68 4.20 0.80 -1.61
CA ASN A 68 4.69 1.11 -2.96
C ASN A 68 3.56 1.60 -3.89
N ARG A 69 2.69 2.47 -3.36
CA ARG A 69 1.50 3.04 -4.04
C ARG A 69 1.60 4.55 -4.23
N LEU A 70 2.81 5.10 -4.19
CA LEU A 70 3.01 6.49 -4.57
C LEU A 70 2.81 6.64 -6.08
N PRO A 71 2.25 7.77 -6.54
CA PRO A 71 2.08 8.05 -7.96
C PRO A 71 3.42 8.44 -8.57
N THR A 72 4.39 7.52 -8.59
CA THR A 72 5.66 7.71 -9.28
C THR A 72 5.51 7.39 -10.75
N GLU A 73 6.34 8.00 -11.60
CA GLU A 73 6.31 7.74 -13.04
C GLU A 73 6.50 6.24 -13.36
N ASP A 74 7.29 5.49 -12.58
CA ASP A 74 7.41 4.02 -12.75
C ASP A 74 6.06 3.30 -12.65
N LEU A 75 5.19 3.70 -11.72
CA LEU A 75 3.87 3.09 -11.52
C LEU A 75 2.90 3.50 -12.64
N LEU A 76 3.00 4.74 -13.13
CA LEU A 76 2.25 5.22 -14.30
C LEU A 76 2.66 4.47 -15.56
N CYS A 77 3.96 4.27 -15.77
CA CYS A 77 4.50 3.47 -16.87
C CYS A 77 3.98 2.03 -16.85
N ARG A 78 3.98 1.38 -15.68
CA ARG A 78 3.38 0.04 -15.50
C ARG A 78 1.88 0.00 -15.79
N SER A 79 1.19 1.13 -15.61
CA SER A 79 -0.24 1.27 -15.86
C SER A 79 -0.55 1.61 -17.33
N GLY A 80 0.45 1.62 -18.21
CA GLY A 80 0.28 1.81 -19.65
C GLY A 80 0.54 3.23 -20.17
N PHE A 81 0.99 4.17 -19.31
CA PHE A 81 1.35 5.52 -19.74
C PHE A 81 2.80 5.56 -20.24
N GLN A 82 3.05 6.01 -21.47
CA GLN A 82 4.42 6.18 -21.97
C GLN A 82 5.01 7.50 -21.48
N LEU A 83 5.71 7.45 -20.35
CA LEU A 83 6.49 8.57 -19.81
C LEU A 83 7.98 8.24 -19.86
N ALA A 84 8.81 9.25 -20.09
CA ALA A 84 10.25 9.09 -19.96
C ALA A 84 10.61 9.11 -18.47
N SER A 85 10.49 7.95 -17.80
CA SER A 85 10.71 7.83 -16.36
C SER A 85 12.05 8.44 -15.95
N ARG A 86 12.00 9.64 -15.37
CA ARG A 86 13.17 10.38 -14.90
C ARG A 86 12.78 11.08 -13.62
N CYS A 87 13.61 10.90 -12.60
CA CYS A 87 13.45 11.57 -11.32
C CYS A 87 13.31 13.08 -11.52
N SER A 88 12.17 13.62 -11.10
CA SER A 88 11.86 15.05 -11.16
C SER A 88 12.85 15.94 -10.38
N ILE A 89 13.61 15.36 -9.45
CA ILE A 89 14.59 16.08 -8.62
C ILE A 89 15.98 16.08 -9.25
N CYS A 90 16.52 14.92 -9.62
CA CYS A 90 17.91 14.81 -10.09
C CYS A 90 18.03 14.71 -11.61
N GLY A 91 16.98 14.26 -12.32
CA GLY A 91 16.98 14.09 -13.77
C GLY A 91 17.87 12.97 -14.32
N VAL A 92 18.62 12.25 -13.47
CA VAL A 92 19.63 11.26 -13.90
C VAL A 92 19.08 9.84 -13.98
N SER A 93 18.27 9.43 -13.01
CA SER A 93 17.79 8.04 -12.89
C SER A 93 16.26 7.94 -12.94
N SER A 94 15.73 6.73 -13.13
CA SER A 94 14.29 6.46 -13.16
C SER A 94 13.59 6.90 -11.87
N GLU A 95 12.38 7.45 -11.98
CA GLU A 95 11.62 7.88 -10.81
C GLU A 95 10.96 6.69 -10.09
N SER A 96 11.57 6.26 -8.99
CA SER A 96 10.98 5.28 -8.06
C SER A 96 10.86 5.87 -6.66
N ALA A 97 10.02 5.28 -5.81
CA ALA A 97 9.87 5.69 -4.42
C ALA A 97 11.20 5.55 -3.64
N ASP A 98 11.94 4.46 -3.84
CA ASP A 98 13.26 4.28 -3.24
C ASP A 98 14.22 5.36 -3.72
N HIS A 99 14.26 5.66 -5.02
CA HIS A 99 15.13 6.70 -5.53
C HIS A 99 14.76 8.08 -4.98
N LEU A 100 13.51 8.51 -5.11
CA LEU A 100 13.06 9.86 -4.73
C LEU A 100 13.43 10.23 -3.29
N PHE A 101 13.34 9.28 -2.38
CA PHE A 101 13.52 9.58 -0.97
C PHE A 101 14.83 9.03 -0.37
N LEU A 102 15.51 8.02 -0.96
CA LEU A 102 16.74 7.39 -0.41
C LEU A 102 17.97 7.68 -1.26
N HIS A 103 17.87 7.39 -2.56
CA HIS A 103 19.05 7.36 -3.43
C HIS A 103 19.24 8.65 -4.25
N CYS A 104 18.23 9.52 -4.28
CA CYS A 104 18.34 10.82 -4.92
C CYS A 104 19.43 11.64 -4.20
N PRO A 105 20.34 12.33 -4.92
CA PRO A 105 21.38 13.13 -4.28
C PRO A 105 20.85 14.11 -3.22
N LEU A 106 19.67 14.70 -3.46
CA LEU A 106 19.00 15.56 -2.48
C LEU A 106 18.56 14.78 -1.23
N ALA A 107 17.97 13.60 -1.42
CA ALA A 107 17.56 12.73 -0.34
C ALA A 107 18.74 12.26 0.51
N VAL A 108 19.84 11.84 -0.14
CA VAL A 108 21.07 11.44 0.54
C VAL A 108 21.59 12.57 1.43
N ALA A 109 21.68 13.79 0.90
CA ALA A 109 22.13 14.96 1.65
C ALA A 109 21.20 15.28 2.85
N LEU A 110 19.88 15.13 2.68
CA LEU A 110 18.92 15.31 3.78
C LEU A 110 19.11 14.26 4.86
N TRP A 111 19.29 12.99 4.49
CA TRP A 111 19.53 11.91 5.45
C TRP A 111 20.85 12.08 6.19
N GLU A 112 21.92 12.51 5.52
CA GLU A 112 23.20 12.85 6.18
C GLU A 112 23.04 13.97 7.21
N ALA A 113 22.27 15.01 6.89
CA ALA A 113 21.96 16.09 7.83
C ALA A 113 21.17 15.58 9.05
N VAL A 114 20.20 14.68 8.84
CA VAL A 114 19.44 14.05 9.94
C VAL A 114 20.34 13.13 10.77
N PHE A 115 21.15 12.29 10.13
CA PHE A 115 22.03 11.36 10.84
C PHE A 115 23.10 12.08 11.67
N SER A 116 23.64 13.19 11.16
CA SER A 116 24.55 14.04 11.94
C SER A 116 23.86 14.70 13.13
N ALA A 117 22.61 15.13 12.98
CA ALA A 117 21.85 15.75 14.07
C ALA A 117 21.43 14.77 15.18
N PHE A 118 21.07 13.53 14.82
CA PHE A 118 20.50 12.55 15.75
C PHE A 118 21.46 11.40 16.12
N GLN A 119 22.69 11.39 15.58
CA GLN A 119 23.72 10.35 15.80
C GLN A 119 23.23 8.91 15.60
N ARG A 120 22.22 8.72 14.74
CA ARG A 120 21.60 7.42 14.48
C ARG A 120 21.69 7.14 13.00
N ARG A 121 22.37 6.06 12.62
CA ARG A 121 22.36 5.57 11.23
C ARG A 121 21.14 4.68 11.03
N VAL A 122 20.41 4.91 9.95
CA VAL A 122 19.34 4.01 9.49
C VAL A 122 19.75 3.46 8.14
N SER A 123 19.50 2.17 7.91
CA SER A 123 19.77 1.52 6.63
C SER A 123 18.93 2.17 5.52
N THR A 124 19.57 2.69 4.48
CA THR A 124 18.94 3.31 3.32
C THR A 124 18.84 2.34 2.13
N GLU A 125 18.78 1.03 2.40
CA GLU A 125 18.70 0.01 1.34
C GLU A 125 17.31 -0.02 0.71
N THR A 126 16.25 0.05 1.53
CA THR A 126 14.86 0.14 1.08
C THR A 126 14.03 0.95 2.07
N TRP A 127 12.89 1.51 1.65
CA TRP A 127 12.00 2.19 2.61
C TRP A 127 11.46 1.27 3.70
N GLN A 128 11.39 -0.03 3.42
CA GLN A 128 10.91 -1.04 4.35
C GLN A 128 11.87 -1.25 5.52
N SER A 129 13.18 -1.02 5.33
CA SER A 129 14.18 -1.17 6.40
C SER A 129 14.12 -0.11 7.49
N PHE A 130 13.27 0.92 7.36
CA PHE A 130 13.08 1.93 8.40
C PHE A 130 12.19 1.45 9.56
N PHE A 131 11.37 0.42 9.32
CA PHE A 131 10.36 -0.05 10.28
C PHE A 131 10.37 -1.57 10.50
N LEU A 132 11.47 -2.23 10.15
CA LEU A 132 11.83 -3.60 10.55
C LEU A 132 12.89 -3.55 11.66
#